data_AF-A0A0H4IRV3-F1
#
_entry.id   AF-A0A0H4IRV3-F1
#
_cell.length_a   1.000
_cell.length_b   1.000
_cell.length_c   1.000
_cell.angle_alpha   90.00
_cell.angle_beta   90.00
_cell.angle_gamma   90.00
#
_symmetry.space_group_name_H-M   'P 1'
#
loop_
_entity.id
_entity.type
_entity.pdbx_description
1 polymer ?
#
loop_
_entity_poly.entity_id
_entity_poly.type
_entity_poly.pdbx_seq_one_letter_code
_entity_poly.pdbx_strand_id
1 'polypeptide(L)' 'MELKAVTSLTIDTPQTTITGHLTVNQTTTAQGLLTYQNGMNGQGGSLSEHTHPDDSGGTTEKPQ' A
#
# COMPACT_ATOMS: atom_id res chain seq x y z
N MET A 1 22.82 -6.32 10.70
CA MET A 1 22.22 -6.54 12.03
C MET A 1 20.91 -7.26 11.79
N GLU A 2 20.58 -8.28 12.57
CA GLU A 2 19.38 -9.11 12.34
C GLU A 2 18.57 -9.20 13.65
N LEU A 3 17.27 -8.98 13.57
CA LEU A 3 16.33 -9.16 14.67
C LEU A 3 15.42 -10.35 14.35
N LYS A 4 15.40 -11.37 15.21
CA LYS A 4 14.50 -12.53 15.10
C LYS A 4 13.55 -12.57 16.29
N ALA A 5 12.28 -12.30 16.04
CA ALA A 5 11.22 -12.55 17.00
C ALA A 5 10.53 -13.88 16.67
N VAL A 6 10.35 -14.76 17.66
CA VAL A 6 9.72 -16.08 17.46
C VAL A 6 8.20 -15.98 17.31
N THR A 7 7.58 -15.06 18.07
CA THR A 7 6.12 -14.90 18.10
C THR A 7 5.70 -13.53 17.60
N SER A 8 6.25 -12.47 18.19
CA SER A 8 5.88 -11.09 17.84
C SER A 8 6.99 -10.09 18.18
N LEU A 9 6.95 -8.97 17.47
CA LEU A 9 7.70 -7.75 17.79
C LEU A 9 6.70 -6.62 17.97
N THR A 10 6.73 -5.95 19.12
CA THR A 10 5.94 -4.75 19.39
C THR A 10 6.87 -3.55 19.54
N ILE A 11 6.56 -2.46 18.84
CA ILE A 11 7.24 -1.17 18.99
C ILE A 11 6.21 -0.18 19.53
N ASP A 12 6.20 0.00 20.86
CA ASP A 12 5.28 0.92 21.55
C ASP A 12 5.94 2.29 21.69
N THR A 13 5.70 3.16 20.71
CA THR A 13 6.25 4.51 20.62
C THR A 13 5.26 5.41 19.90
N PRO A 14 5.18 6.72 20.21
CA PRO A 14 4.32 7.65 19.48
C PRO A 14 4.61 7.72 17.98
N GLN A 15 5.86 7.46 17.56
CA GLN A 15 6.25 7.50 16.15
C GLN A 15 7.41 6.54 15.87
N THR A 16 7.30 5.79 14.77
CA THR A 16 8.38 4.97 14.21
C THR A 16 8.71 5.49 12.81
N THR A 17 10.00 5.62 12.47
CA THR A 17 10.46 6.06 11.15
C THR A 17 11.45 5.04 10.58
N ILE A 18 11.18 4.57 9.36
CA ILE A 18 12.07 3.71 8.59
C ILE A 18 12.60 4.55 7.42
N THR A 19 13.91 4.78 7.38
CA THR A 19 14.54 5.67 6.38
C THR A 19 14.90 4.96 5.09
N GLY A 20 14.95 3.63 5.11
CA GLY A 20 15.16 2.78 3.93
C GLY A 20 13.85 2.18 3.40
N HIS A 21 13.99 1.19 2.53
CA HIS A 21 12.84 0.43 2.04
C HIS A 21 12.28 -0.49 3.14
N LEU A 22 10.95 -0.50 3.27
CA LEU A 22 10.22 -1.48 4.07
C LEU A 22 9.60 -2.51 3.12
N THR A 23 9.89 -3.80 3.35
CA THR A 23 9.19 -4.91 2.70
C THR A 23 8.41 -5.68 3.77
N VAL A 24 7.12 -5.91 3.54
CA VAL A 24 6.28 -6.77 4.37
C VAL A 24 5.84 -7.96 3.52
N ASN A 25 6.29 -9.15 3.88
CA ASN A 25 6.07 -10.37 3.07
C ASN A 25 4.63 -10.91 3.16
N GLN A 26 3.90 -10.52 4.21
CA GLN A 26 2.55 -10.98 4.47
C GLN A 26 1.60 -9.76 4.42
N THR A 27 0.64 -9.69 5.35
CA THR A 27 -0.35 -8.61 5.39
C THR A 27 0.17 -7.40 6.17
N THR A 28 -0.16 -6.20 5.70
CA THR A 28 -0.07 -4.95 6.47
C THR A 28 -1.47 -4.36 6.64
N THR A 29 -1.77 -3.88 7.84
CA THR A 29 -3.02 -3.15 8.14
C THR A 29 -2.66 -1.82 8.76
N ALA A 30 -3.26 -0.73 8.28
CA ALA A 30 -3.13 0.61 8.86
C ALA A 30 -4.43 1.01 9.55
N GLN A 31 -4.37 1.27 10.86
CA GLN A 31 -5.50 1.82 11.62
C GLN A 31 -5.45 3.35 11.52
N GLY A 32 -6.07 3.90 10.48
CA GLY A 32 -6.06 5.33 10.18
C GLY A 32 -5.82 5.60 8.69
N LEU A 33 -5.43 6.83 8.37
CA LEU A 33 -5.13 7.22 6.99
C LEU A 33 -3.77 6.64 6.56
N LEU A 34 -3.78 5.89 5.45
CA LEU A 34 -2.56 5.50 4.74
C LEU A 34 -2.31 6.49 3.59
N THR A 35 -1.25 7.28 3.70
CA THR A 35 -0.78 8.18 2.63
C THR A 35 0.40 7.56 1.91
N TYR A 36 0.39 7.60 0.58
CA TYR A 36 1.48 7.14 -0.28
C TYR A 36 1.86 8.24 -1.27
N GLN A 37 3.11 8.22 -1.72
CA GLN A 37 3.62 9.10 -2.76
C GLN A 37 3.84 8.26 -4.02
N ASN A 38 3.59 8.85 -5.19
CA ASN A 38 3.81 8.22 -6.51
C ASN A 38 2.88 7.04 -6.84
N GLY A 39 1.65 7.05 -6.32
CA GLY A 39 0.65 6.04 -6.69
C GLY A 39 0.71 4.75 -5.87
N MET A 40 -0.29 3.90 -6.06
CA MET A 40 -0.36 2.56 -5.49
C MET A 40 -0.58 1.57 -6.63
N ASN A 41 0.30 0.57 -6.71
CA ASN A 41 0.21 -0.50 -7.71
C ASN A 41 -0.20 -1.79 -7.01
N GLY A 42 -1.25 -2.44 -7.52
CA GLY A 42 -1.65 -3.78 -7.13
C GLY A 42 -1.45 -4.79 -8.27
N GLN A 43 -1.83 -6.05 -8.05
CA GLN A 43 -1.83 -7.05 -9.14
C GLN A 43 -2.71 -6.64 -10.33
N GLY A 44 -3.74 -5.81 -10.11
CA GLY A 44 -4.59 -5.25 -11.16
C GLY A 44 -4.02 -4.02 -11.87
N GLY A 45 -2.78 -3.61 -11.58
CA GLY A 45 -2.15 -2.42 -12.15
C GLY A 45 -2.13 -1.23 -11.20
N SER A 46 -1.76 -0.06 -11.75
CA SER A 46 -1.74 1.20 -11.02
C SER A 46 -3.16 1.71 -10.76
N LEU A 47 -3.44 2.06 -9.51
CA LEU A 47 -4.71 2.70 -9.15
C LEU A 47 -4.89 4.04 -9.86
N SER A 48 -3.81 4.73 -10.22
CA SER A 48 -3.89 6.01 -10.94
C SER A 48 -4.21 5.84 -12.44
N GLU A 49 -4.20 4.61 -12.96
CA GLU A 49 -4.42 4.33 -14.38
C GLU A 49 -5.52 3.32 -14.65
N HIS A 50 -6.20 2.82 -13.61
CA HIS A 50 -7.21 1.79 -13.78
C HIS A 50 -8.46 2.34 -14.49
N THR A 51 -9.05 1.51 -15.35
CA THR A 51 -10.28 1.84 -16.08
C THR A 51 -11.26 0.67 -16.00
N HIS A 52 -12.53 0.96 -16.24
CA HIS A 52 -13.60 -0.04 -16.32
C HIS A 52 -14.34 0.07 -17.66
N PRO A 53 -15.03 -0.98 -18.14
CA PRO A 53 -16.04 -0.82 -19.19
C PRO A 53 -17.07 0.23 -18.76
N ASP A 54 -17.41 1.15 -19.67
CA ASP A 54 -18.48 2.12 -19.41
C ASP A 54 -19.86 1.56 -19.78
N ASP A 55 -20.92 2.32 -19.50
CA ASP A 55 -22.32 1.94 -19.74
C ASP A 55 -22.78 2.15 -21.19
N SER A 56 -21.91 2.70 -22.04
CA SER A 56 -22.17 3.07 -23.43
C SER A 56 -21.39 2.20 -24.43
N GLY A 57 -20.70 1.16 -23.93
CA GLY A 57 -19.92 0.22 -24.74
C GLY A 57 -18.46 0.63 -24.97
N GLY A 58 -17.99 1.68 -24.31
CA GLY A 58 -16.61 2.14 -24.29
C GLY A 58 -15.85 1.78 -23.00
N THR A 59 -15.01 2.69 -22.53
CA THR A 59 -14.16 2.52 -21.34
C THR A 59 -14.14 3.84 -20.57
N THR A 60 -14.20 3.77 -19.23
CA THR A 60 -14.14 4.95 -18.37
C THR A 60 -12.84 5.72 -18.58
N GLU A 61 -12.87 7.02 -18.31
CA GLU A 61 -11.66 7.80 -18.15
C GLU A 61 -10.83 7.31 -16.94
N LYS A 62 -9.57 7.73 -16.88
CA LYS A 62 -8.72 7.48 -15.70
C LYS A 62 -9.29 8.23 -14.48
N PRO A 63 -9.03 7.74 -13.25
CA PRO A 63 -9.41 8.45 -12.04
C PRO A 63 -8.81 9.86 -12.01
N GLN A 64 -9.64 10.84 -11.67
CA GLN A 64 -9.22 12.23 -11.45
C GLN A 64 -8.58 12.42 -10.08
#